data_AF-T2GLF0-F1
#
_entry.id   AF-T2GLF0-F1
#
_cell.length_a   1.000
_cell.length_b   1.000
_cell.length_c   1.000
_cell.angle_alpha   90.00
_cell.angle_beta   90.00
_cell.angle_gamma   90.00
#
_symmetry.space_group_name_H-M   'P 1'
#
loop_
_entity.id
_entity.type
_entity.pdbx_description
1 polymer ?
#
loop_
_entity_poly.entity_id
_entity_poly.type
_entity_poly.pdbx_seq_one_letter_code
_entity_poly.pdbx_strand_id
1 'polypeptide(L)'
;MGEHVIEALGKSRVTVRNGRVVDVSEPLIDYCPLFHKYRGIEKITSEAIRQNIEFRIKDFGMCTGNRELRMRDFLSFGISEIISTLIEEGEVDAAVMVCDGAGTVIVTEPELAQGIGGRISGVVETSPEDEVIGSIGPEKVLDPEKATIDQVKGVERAFEMGYDRVAVTVADPAEAERLREMDGGEIYIFAVHLTGIDYRGAEKVINTADVVTSCASKYIRRIADRRALLKVGSAIPVYACTKNGKRFIELRIKRMGGIKDSGKGSGSPQPLV
;
A
#
# COMPACT_ATOMS: atom_id res chain seq x y z
N MET A 1 -21.08 5.02 -11.84
CA MET A 1 -21.54 3.88 -11.00
C MET A 1 -20.31 3.40 -10.27
N GLY A 2 -20.34 3.37 -8.94
CA GLY A 2 -19.19 3.06 -8.09
C GLY A 2 -18.83 1.59 -8.13
N GLU A 3 -18.13 1.15 -9.17
CA GLU A 3 -17.52 -0.18 -9.23
C GLU A 3 -16.03 -0.08 -8.89
N HIS A 4 -15.60 -0.93 -7.97
CA HIS A 4 -14.22 -1.02 -7.51
C HIS A 4 -13.83 -2.49 -7.52
N VAL A 5 -12.64 -2.77 -8.02
CA VAL A 5 -12.07 -4.11 -7.94
C VAL A 5 -10.75 -4.06 -7.22
N ILE A 6 -10.69 -4.82 -6.13
CA ILE A 6 -9.56 -4.84 -5.22
C ILE A 6 -9.00 -6.26 -5.10
N GLU A 7 -7.75 -6.38 -4.71
CA GLU A 7 -7.12 -7.61 -4.29
C GLU A 7 -6.94 -7.59 -2.77
N ALA A 8 -7.87 -8.24 -2.08
CA ALA A 8 -7.90 -8.35 -0.63
C ALA A 8 -7.25 -9.66 -0.16
N LEU A 9 -6.94 -9.75 1.13
CA LEU A 9 -6.64 -10.98 1.90
C LEU A 9 -6.28 -12.22 1.05
N GLY A 10 -4.98 -12.53 0.96
CA GLY A 10 -4.54 -13.66 0.14
C GLY A 10 -4.60 -13.40 -1.36
N LYS A 11 -4.63 -12.14 -1.77
CA LYS A 11 -4.71 -11.71 -3.18
C LYS A 11 -5.96 -12.25 -3.88
N SER A 12 -7.04 -12.39 -3.13
CA SER A 12 -8.36 -12.64 -3.68
C SER A 12 -8.87 -11.37 -4.34
N ARG A 13 -9.25 -11.48 -5.61
CA ARG A 13 -10.01 -10.46 -6.33
C ARG A 13 -11.40 -10.35 -5.74
N VAL A 14 -11.79 -9.13 -5.37
CA VAL A 14 -13.09 -8.77 -4.80
C VAL A 14 -13.66 -7.61 -5.59
N THR A 15 -14.90 -7.76 -6.06
CA THR A 15 -15.63 -6.70 -6.74
C THR A 15 -16.65 -6.08 -5.77
N VAL A 16 -16.55 -4.78 -5.57
CA VAL A 16 -17.50 -3.98 -4.82
C VAL A 16 -18.25 -3.08 -5.79
N ARG A 17 -19.57 -3.15 -5.79
CA ARG A 17 -20.44 -2.31 -6.63
C ARG A 17 -21.45 -1.59 -5.75
N ASN A 18 -21.44 -0.27 -5.79
CA ASN A 18 -22.33 0.60 -5.01
C ASN A 18 -22.29 0.25 -3.50
N GLY A 19 -21.07 0.12 -2.94
CA GLY A 19 -20.87 -0.23 -1.54
C GLY A 19 -21.31 -1.64 -1.13
N ARG A 20 -21.47 -2.58 -2.08
CA ARG A 20 -21.81 -3.98 -1.80
C ARG A 20 -20.83 -4.93 -2.45
N VAL A 21 -20.39 -5.95 -1.72
CA VAL A 21 -19.55 -7.00 -2.26
C VAL A 21 -20.39 -7.87 -3.19
N VAL A 22 -20.06 -7.89 -4.48
CA VAL A 22 -20.79 -8.69 -5.48
C VAL A 22 -20.08 -10.00 -5.81
N ASP A 23 -18.75 -10.01 -5.79
CA ASP A 23 -17.94 -11.19 -6.12
C ASP A 23 -16.69 -11.27 -5.26
N VAL A 24 -16.26 -12.50 -4.95
CA VAL A 24 -15.05 -12.81 -4.20
C VAL A 24 -14.45 -14.10 -4.76
N SER A 25 -13.23 -14.02 -5.25
CA SER A 25 -12.46 -15.18 -5.74
C SER A 25 -11.75 -15.94 -4.63
N GLU A 26 -11.28 -17.15 -4.92
CA GLU A 26 -10.52 -17.94 -3.95
C GLU A 26 -9.15 -17.29 -3.64
N PRO A 27 -8.73 -17.28 -2.37
CA PRO A 27 -7.43 -16.75 -1.97
C PRO A 27 -6.28 -17.67 -2.38
N LEU A 28 -5.11 -17.09 -2.64
CA LEU A 28 -3.87 -17.84 -2.85
C LEU A 28 -3.25 -18.38 -1.57
N ILE A 29 -3.66 -17.86 -0.41
CA ILE A 29 -3.11 -18.20 0.90
C ILE A 29 -4.25 -18.49 1.88
N ASP A 30 -4.04 -19.38 2.83
CA ASP A 30 -5.06 -19.79 3.81
C ASP A 30 -4.90 -19.09 5.16
N TYR A 31 -3.77 -18.46 5.43
CA TYR A 31 -3.50 -17.80 6.70
C TYR A 31 -2.66 -16.54 6.54
N CYS A 32 -2.97 -15.51 7.33
CA CYS A 32 -2.15 -14.32 7.48
C CYS A 32 -2.15 -13.86 8.94
N PRO A 33 -0.97 -13.77 9.60
CA PRO A 33 -0.86 -13.38 11.00
C PRO A 33 -1.39 -11.96 11.27
N LEU A 34 -1.33 -11.05 10.28
CA LEU A 34 -1.90 -9.71 10.38
C LEU A 34 -3.42 -9.78 10.51
N PHE A 35 -4.09 -10.55 9.64
CA PHE A 35 -5.55 -10.66 9.67
C PHE A 35 -6.05 -11.51 10.84
N HIS A 36 -5.29 -12.52 11.27
CA HIS A 36 -5.58 -13.21 12.52
C HIS A 36 -5.57 -12.21 13.68
N LYS A 37 -4.49 -11.45 13.86
CA LYS A 37 -4.33 -10.53 15.00
C LYS A 37 -5.40 -9.44 15.06
N TYR A 38 -5.68 -8.79 13.93
CA TYR A 38 -6.53 -7.60 13.90
C TYR A 38 -8.00 -7.89 13.57
N ARG A 39 -8.32 -9.08 13.04
CA ARG A 39 -9.67 -9.44 12.58
C ARG A 39 -10.15 -10.80 13.08
N GLY A 40 -9.33 -11.55 13.81
CA GLY A 40 -9.69 -12.90 14.29
C GLY A 40 -9.83 -13.94 13.17
N ILE A 41 -9.28 -13.67 11.99
CA ILE A 41 -9.42 -14.58 10.83
C ILE A 41 -8.36 -15.68 10.95
N GLU A 42 -8.78 -16.87 11.42
CA GLU A 42 -7.91 -18.05 11.54
C GLU A 42 -7.67 -18.77 10.21
N LYS A 43 -8.66 -18.74 9.31
CA LYS A 43 -8.55 -19.28 7.96
C LYS A 43 -9.15 -18.30 6.96
N ILE A 44 -8.38 -17.99 5.93
CA ILE A 44 -8.80 -17.12 4.83
C ILE A 44 -9.58 -17.97 3.83
N THR A 45 -10.87 -17.66 3.70
CA THR A 45 -11.80 -18.24 2.72
C THR A 45 -12.53 -17.10 2.01
N SER A 46 -13.11 -17.37 0.85
CA SER A 46 -13.91 -16.38 0.11
C SER A 46 -15.02 -15.75 0.97
N GLU A 47 -15.63 -16.54 1.87
CA GLU A 47 -16.64 -16.04 2.82
C GLU A 47 -16.03 -15.14 3.91
N ALA A 48 -14.92 -15.53 4.52
CA ALA A 48 -14.24 -14.69 5.51
C ALA A 48 -13.75 -13.37 4.90
N ILE A 49 -13.34 -13.41 3.62
CA ILE A 49 -12.94 -12.23 2.85
C ILE A 49 -14.15 -11.32 2.63
N ARG A 50 -15.28 -11.86 2.15
CA ARG A 50 -16.54 -11.12 1.96
C ARG A 50 -16.94 -10.38 3.23
N GLN A 51 -17.03 -11.11 4.35
CA GLN A 51 -17.37 -10.54 5.66
C GLN A 51 -16.39 -9.45 6.09
N ASN A 52 -15.09 -9.64 5.82
CA ASN A 52 -14.09 -8.64 6.14
C ASN A 52 -14.26 -7.36 5.31
N ILE A 53 -14.54 -7.47 4.02
CA ILE A 53 -14.73 -6.32 3.13
C ILE A 53 -16.04 -5.60 3.48
N GLU A 54 -17.13 -6.31 3.72
CA GLU A 54 -18.40 -5.74 4.20
C GLU A 54 -18.22 -5.00 5.53
N PHE A 55 -17.42 -5.55 6.45
CA PHE A 55 -17.04 -4.86 7.67
C PHE A 55 -16.31 -3.55 7.38
N ARG A 56 -15.32 -3.53 6.47
CA ARG A 56 -14.55 -2.31 6.13
C ARG A 56 -15.40 -1.24 5.45
N ILE A 57 -16.30 -1.65 4.57
CA ILE A 57 -17.29 -0.75 3.95
C ILE A 57 -18.13 -0.09 5.05
N LYS A 58 -18.63 -0.87 6.00
CA LYS A 58 -19.44 -0.35 7.12
C LYS A 58 -18.63 0.52 8.10
N ASP A 59 -17.39 0.14 8.38
CA ASP A 59 -16.56 0.76 9.42
C ASP A 59 -15.99 2.11 9.00
N PHE A 60 -15.49 2.23 7.77
CA PHE A 60 -14.82 3.45 7.29
C PHE A 60 -15.17 3.85 5.85
N GLY A 61 -16.25 3.31 5.29
CA GLY A 61 -16.76 3.71 3.99
C GLY A 61 -15.90 3.29 2.80
N MET A 62 -15.09 2.24 2.94
CA MET A 62 -14.26 1.71 1.84
C MET A 62 -15.09 1.48 0.57
N CYS A 63 -14.60 1.90 -0.58
CA CYS A 63 -15.25 1.78 -1.90
C CYS A 63 -16.62 2.48 -1.97
N THR A 64 -16.76 3.63 -1.29
CA THR A 64 -17.96 4.50 -1.32
C THR A 64 -17.59 5.97 -1.12
N GLY A 65 -18.47 6.90 -1.47
CA GLY A 65 -18.37 8.32 -1.11
C GLY A 65 -18.25 8.64 0.39
N ASN A 66 -18.59 7.71 1.29
CA ASN A 66 -18.47 7.91 2.75
C ASN A 66 -17.08 7.57 3.31
N ARG A 67 -16.05 7.56 2.45
CA ARG A 67 -14.70 7.12 2.81
C ARG A 67 -14.06 8.01 3.89
N GLU A 68 -13.63 7.40 4.99
CA GLU A 68 -12.83 8.10 6.01
C GLU A 68 -11.37 8.22 5.54
N LEU A 69 -11.02 9.39 5.00
CA LEU A 69 -9.72 9.61 4.34
C LEU A 69 -8.59 10.07 5.25
N ARG A 70 -8.87 10.57 6.45
CA ARG A 70 -7.87 11.07 7.39
C ARG A 70 -7.87 10.20 8.64
N MET A 71 -6.81 9.41 8.81
CA MET A 71 -6.71 8.42 9.89
C MET A 71 -5.36 8.50 10.60
N ARG A 72 -5.27 7.88 11.77
CA ARG A 72 -4.02 7.67 12.49
C ARG A 72 -3.41 6.30 12.18
N ASP A 73 -2.16 6.12 12.59
CA ASP A 73 -1.41 4.87 12.45
C ASP A 73 -2.24 3.63 12.86
N PHE A 74 -2.26 2.63 11.97
CA PHE A 74 -2.92 1.36 12.23
C PHE A 74 -1.91 0.29 12.65
N LEU A 75 -0.72 0.30 12.03
CA LEU A 75 0.38 -0.62 12.27
C LEU A 75 1.61 0.11 12.84
N SER A 76 2.56 -0.70 13.30
CA SER A 76 3.88 -0.19 13.67
C SER A 76 4.72 0.18 12.44
N PHE A 77 4.79 -0.73 11.46
CA PHE A 77 5.66 -0.63 10.28
C PHE A 77 4.91 -0.97 8.99
N GLY A 78 3.85 -0.23 8.68
CA GLY A 78 3.26 -0.25 7.35
C GLY A 78 3.94 0.76 6.42
N ILE A 79 3.70 0.62 5.12
CA ILE A 79 4.29 1.51 4.11
C ILE A 79 3.68 2.90 4.21
N SER A 80 2.36 2.99 4.39
CA SER A 80 1.67 4.22 4.76
C SER A 80 2.28 4.88 5.98
N GLU A 81 2.59 4.13 7.04
CA GLU A 81 3.17 4.65 8.30
C GLU A 81 4.57 5.20 8.12
N ILE A 82 5.35 4.61 7.22
CA ILE A 82 6.64 5.16 6.83
C ILE A 82 6.41 6.45 6.04
N ILE A 83 5.57 6.43 5.00
CA ILE A 83 5.28 7.60 4.16
C ILE A 83 4.73 8.77 4.99
N SER A 84 3.77 8.54 5.88
CA SER A 84 3.23 9.58 6.76
C SER A 84 4.31 10.17 7.66
N THR A 85 5.24 9.33 8.12
CA THR A 85 6.42 9.80 8.86
C THR A 85 7.32 10.68 8.00
N LEU A 86 7.57 10.30 6.75
CA LEU A 86 8.42 11.07 5.83
C LEU A 86 7.80 12.42 5.48
N ILE A 87 6.48 12.48 5.25
CA ILE A 87 5.78 13.75 4.99
C ILE A 87 5.88 14.66 6.22
N GLU A 88 5.63 14.14 7.41
CA GLU A 88 5.63 14.94 8.64
C GLU A 88 7.01 15.48 9.03
N GLU A 89 8.06 14.70 8.75
CA GLU A 89 9.45 15.09 9.02
C GLU A 89 10.08 15.88 7.85
N GLY A 90 9.35 16.12 6.76
CA GLY A 90 9.82 16.86 5.59
C GLY A 90 10.88 16.14 4.75
N GLU A 91 10.96 14.82 4.85
CA GLU A 91 11.86 13.99 4.03
C GLU A 91 11.34 13.80 2.61
N VAL A 92 10.03 13.89 2.42
CA VAL A 92 9.36 13.91 1.11
C VAL A 92 8.34 15.05 1.09
N ASP A 93 8.18 15.67 -0.07
CA ASP A 93 7.28 16.80 -0.25
C ASP A 93 5.85 16.32 -0.57
N ALA A 94 5.75 15.17 -1.26
CA ALA A 94 4.49 14.52 -1.60
C ALA A 94 4.65 13.00 -1.71
N ALA A 95 3.51 12.31 -1.68
CA ALA A 95 3.41 10.88 -1.96
C ALA A 95 2.37 10.60 -3.04
N VAL A 96 2.72 9.80 -4.03
CA VAL A 96 1.82 9.27 -5.05
C VAL A 96 1.32 7.91 -4.58
N MET A 97 0.01 7.80 -4.43
CA MET A 97 -0.68 6.63 -3.88
C MET A 97 -1.93 6.29 -4.68
N VAL A 98 -2.52 5.13 -4.42
CA VAL A 98 -3.80 4.71 -5.02
C VAL A 98 -4.91 4.77 -3.97
N CYS A 99 -6.00 5.47 -4.30
CA CYS A 99 -7.18 5.62 -3.44
C CYS A 99 -8.42 5.04 -4.11
N ASP A 100 -9.18 4.23 -3.36
CA ASP A 100 -10.52 3.82 -3.77
C ASP A 100 -11.41 5.07 -3.91
N GLY A 101 -12.09 5.20 -5.05
CA GLY A 101 -12.91 6.38 -5.37
C GLY A 101 -12.17 7.51 -6.10
N ALA A 102 -10.84 7.46 -6.23
CA ALA A 102 -10.07 8.54 -6.87
C ALA A 102 -8.92 8.08 -7.77
N GLY A 103 -8.50 6.81 -7.72
CA GLY A 103 -7.41 6.32 -8.55
C GLY A 103 -6.06 6.78 -8.04
N THR A 104 -5.20 7.29 -8.93
CA THR A 104 -3.89 7.85 -8.53
C THR A 104 -4.05 9.24 -7.94
N VAL A 105 -3.49 9.45 -6.76
CA VAL A 105 -3.60 10.70 -6.01
C VAL A 105 -2.25 11.14 -5.45
N ILE A 106 -2.09 12.46 -5.33
CA ILE A 106 -0.91 13.14 -4.79
C ILE A 106 -1.24 13.61 -3.38
N VAL A 107 -0.48 13.13 -2.40
CA VAL A 107 -0.77 13.27 -0.98
C VAL A 107 0.32 14.08 -0.31
N THR A 108 -0.07 15.14 0.39
CA THR A 108 0.85 16.05 1.10
C THR A 108 0.57 16.10 2.61
N GLU A 109 -0.40 15.31 3.08
CA GLU A 109 -0.85 15.30 4.47
C GLU A 109 -0.59 13.91 5.10
N PRO A 110 0.08 13.82 6.26
CA PRO A 110 0.37 12.54 6.91
C PRO A 110 -0.88 11.71 7.21
N GLU A 111 -1.95 12.34 7.71
CA GLU A 111 -3.22 11.66 8.03
C GLU A 111 -3.94 11.15 6.78
N LEU A 112 -3.79 11.85 5.64
CA LEU A 112 -4.36 11.43 4.37
C LEU A 112 -3.61 10.22 3.81
N ALA A 113 -2.27 10.19 3.91
CA ALA A 113 -1.48 9.02 3.53
C ALA A 113 -1.86 7.78 4.34
N GLN A 114 -2.16 7.97 5.64
CA GLN A 114 -2.68 6.91 6.50
C GLN A 114 -4.08 6.45 6.10
N GLY A 115 -5.03 7.37 5.91
CA GLY A 115 -6.40 6.99 5.59
C GLY A 115 -6.52 6.32 4.22
N ILE A 116 -5.68 6.71 3.26
CA ILE A 116 -5.58 6.03 1.95
C ILE A 116 -4.91 4.65 2.10
N GLY A 117 -3.68 4.59 2.63
CA GLY A 117 -2.87 3.36 2.55
C GLY A 117 -3.00 2.38 3.72
N GLY A 118 -3.33 2.84 4.93
CA GLY A 118 -3.16 2.06 6.16
C GLY A 118 -4.12 0.89 6.34
N ARG A 119 -5.32 0.97 5.75
CA ARG A 119 -6.38 -0.03 5.90
C ARG A 119 -6.94 -0.56 4.57
N ILE A 120 -6.37 -0.13 3.46
CA ILE A 120 -6.82 -0.50 2.12
C ILE A 120 -6.18 -1.82 1.66
N SER A 121 -6.89 -2.51 0.78
CA SER A 121 -6.38 -3.64 0.00
C SER A 121 -5.71 -3.13 -1.29
N GLY A 122 -5.06 -3.98 -2.09
CA GLY A 122 -4.57 -3.54 -3.39
C GLY A 122 -5.75 -3.12 -4.28
N VAL A 123 -5.71 -1.94 -4.90
CA VAL A 123 -6.77 -1.49 -5.81
C VAL A 123 -6.34 -1.80 -7.24
N VAL A 124 -7.12 -2.61 -7.94
CA VAL A 124 -6.88 -2.98 -9.35
C VAL A 124 -7.61 -2.03 -10.28
N GLU A 125 -8.83 -1.68 -9.92
CA GLU A 125 -9.70 -0.78 -10.68
C GLU A 125 -10.62 -0.03 -9.71
N THR A 126 -10.96 1.20 -10.05
CA THR A 126 -11.88 2.01 -9.25
C THR A 126 -12.63 2.97 -10.15
N SER A 127 -13.84 3.32 -9.72
CA SER A 127 -14.63 4.39 -10.31
C SER A 127 -14.48 5.68 -9.51
N PRO A 128 -14.74 6.86 -10.10
CA PRO A 128 -14.76 8.12 -9.37
C PRO A 128 -15.91 8.17 -8.36
N GLU A 129 -15.62 8.67 -7.17
CA GLU A 129 -16.59 9.01 -6.12
C GLU A 129 -16.40 10.49 -5.77
N ASP A 130 -17.40 11.32 -6.08
CA ASP A 130 -17.29 12.78 -6.03
C ASP A 130 -16.92 13.28 -4.62
N GLU A 131 -17.47 12.68 -3.57
CA GLU A 131 -17.16 13.04 -2.19
C GLU A 131 -15.70 12.71 -1.81
N VAL A 132 -15.15 11.61 -2.33
CA VAL A 132 -13.76 11.22 -2.11
C VAL A 132 -12.83 12.19 -2.82
N ILE A 133 -13.09 12.45 -4.11
CA ILE A 133 -12.31 13.36 -4.94
C ILE A 133 -12.35 14.78 -4.36
N GLY A 134 -13.53 15.26 -3.95
CA GLY A 134 -13.70 16.57 -3.33
C GLY A 134 -12.96 16.71 -2.00
N SER A 135 -12.87 15.65 -1.20
CA SER A 135 -12.15 15.65 0.09
C SER A 135 -10.62 15.62 -0.06
N ILE A 136 -10.13 15.02 -1.16
CA ILE A 136 -8.71 15.00 -1.53
C ILE A 136 -8.28 16.32 -2.18
N GLY A 137 -9.16 16.91 -2.99
CA GLY A 137 -8.84 18.02 -3.89
C GLY A 137 -8.69 17.51 -5.33
N PRO A 138 -9.59 17.89 -6.27
CA PRO A 138 -9.53 17.42 -7.65
C PRO A 138 -8.19 17.67 -8.34
N GLU A 139 -7.47 18.74 -7.96
CA GLU A 139 -6.16 19.09 -8.49
C GLU A 139 -5.03 18.11 -8.08
N LYS A 140 -5.27 17.34 -7.01
CA LYS A 140 -4.39 16.29 -6.50
C LYS A 140 -4.77 14.89 -6.97
N VAL A 141 -5.82 14.77 -7.79
CA VAL A 141 -6.25 13.51 -8.40
C VAL A 141 -5.80 13.49 -9.85
N LEU A 142 -5.14 12.41 -10.30
CA LEU A 142 -4.55 12.34 -11.64
C LEU A 142 -5.61 12.46 -12.74
N ASP A 143 -6.74 11.78 -12.57
CA ASP A 143 -7.86 11.76 -13.52
C ASP A 143 -9.17 11.72 -12.73
N PRO A 144 -9.71 12.88 -12.30
CA PRO A 144 -10.92 12.95 -11.50
C PRO A 144 -12.15 12.36 -12.20
N GLU A 145 -12.17 12.33 -13.53
CA GLU A 145 -13.33 11.85 -14.31
C GLU A 145 -13.38 10.33 -14.40
N LYS A 146 -12.22 9.65 -14.35
CA LYS A 146 -12.13 8.19 -14.55
C LYS A 146 -11.51 7.45 -13.38
N ALA A 147 -10.94 8.15 -12.40
CA ALA A 147 -10.17 7.58 -11.31
C ALA A 147 -9.05 6.65 -11.81
N THR A 148 -8.32 7.09 -12.84
CA THR A 148 -7.25 6.33 -13.48
C THR A 148 -6.12 5.96 -12.50
N ILE A 149 -5.66 4.72 -12.54
CA ILE A 149 -4.50 4.25 -11.80
C ILE A 149 -3.29 4.21 -12.74
N ASP A 150 -2.34 5.13 -12.53
CA ASP A 150 -1.08 5.24 -13.27
C ASP A 150 -0.06 5.98 -12.38
N GLN A 151 0.79 5.22 -11.69
CA GLN A 151 1.73 5.80 -10.72
C GLN A 151 2.84 6.60 -11.42
N VAL A 152 3.21 6.24 -12.65
CA VAL A 152 4.22 6.95 -13.44
C VAL A 152 3.74 8.36 -13.72
N LYS A 153 2.53 8.50 -14.30
CA LYS A 153 1.93 9.83 -14.53
C LYS A 153 1.61 10.58 -13.24
N GLY A 154 1.30 9.86 -12.17
CA GLY A 154 1.13 10.46 -10.84
C GLY A 154 2.40 11.18 -10.37
N VAL A 155 3.57 10.59 -10.60
CA VAL A 155 4.86 11.20 -10.26
C VAL A 155 5.19 12.37 -11.20
N GLU A 156 4.97 12.21 -12.51
CA GLU A 156 5.11 13.32 -13.47
C GLU A 156 4.26 14.53 -13.04
N ARG A 157 3.01 14.27 -12.67
CA ARG A 157 2.08 15.31 -12.19
C ARG A 157 2.55 15.95 -10.88
N ALA A 158 3.12 15.17 -9.96
CA ALA A 158 3.68 15.72 -8.73
C ALA A 158 4.85 16.67 -9.02
N PHE A 159 5.71 16.34 -9.98
CA PHE A 159 6.80 17.22 -10.41
C PHE A 159 6.29 18.49 -11.09
N GLU A 160 5.26 18.40 -11.95
CA GLU A 160 4.60 19.58 -12.53
C GLU A 160 4.00 20.53 -11.48
N MET A 161 3.58 19.98 -10.34
CA MET A 161 3.07 20.74 -9.20
C MET A 161 4.20 21.37 -8.35
N GLY A 162 5.47 21.11 -8.68
CA GLY A 162 6.64 21.68 -8.02
C GLY A 162 7.12 20.91 -6.79
N TYR A 163 6.74 19.63 -6.65
CA TYR A 163 7.32 18.76 -5.62
C TYR A 163 8.62 18.13 -6.15
N ASP A 164 9.68 18.13 -5.35
CA ASP A 164 10.99 17.62 -5.80
C ASP A 164 11.30 16.23 -5.24
N ARG A 165 10.84 15.93 -4.03
CA ARG A 165 11.04 14.65 -3.34
C ARG A 165 9.73 13.90 -3.22
N VAL A 166 9.51 12.91 -4.07
CA VAL A 166 8.23 12.21 -4.19
C VAL A 166 8.37 10.75 -3.75
N ALA A 167 7.61 10.36 -2.73
CA ALA A 167 7.37 8.95 -2.43
C ALA A 167 6.33 8.37 -3.40
N VAL A 168 6.47 7.13 -3.83
CA VAL A 168 5.47 6.47 -4.70
C VAL A 168 5.28 5.02 -4.31
N THR A 169 4.01 4.59 -4.21
CA THR A 169 3.68 3.18 -3.95
C THR A 169 3.46 2.42 -5.24
N VAL A 170 4.14 1.29 -5.43
CA VAL A 170 4.04 0.49 -6.68
C VAL A 170 3.74 -0.97 -6.37
N ALA A 171 2.94 -1.59 -7.24
CA ALA A 171 2.69 -3.04 -7.21
C ALA A 171 3.26 -3.76 -8.44
N ASP A 172 3.53 -3.04 -9.54
CA ASP A 172 4.13 -3.57 -10.76
C ASP A 172 5.65 -3.31 -10.82
N PRO A 173 6.48 -4.36 -10.95
CA PRO A 173 7.92 -4.22 -11.18
C PRO A 173 8.28 -3.32 -12.37
N ALA A 174 7.50 -3.33 -13.45
CA ALA A 174 7.78 -2.54 -14.64
C ALA A 174 7.56 -1.04 -14.41
N GLU A 175 6.55 -0.67 -13.60
CA GLU A 175 6.36 0.71 -13.17
C GLU A 175 7.56 1.17 -12.32
N ALA A 176 8.02 0.31 -11.41
CA ALA A 176 9.18 0.61 -10.57
C ALA A 176 10.47 0.86 -11.38
N GLU A 177 10.70 0.10 -12.46
CA GLU A 177 11.82 0.34 -13.39
C GLU A 177 11.69 1.69 -14.09
N ARG A 178 10.52 2.00 -14.67
CA ARG A 178 10.28 3.29 -15.35
C ARG A 178 10.46 4.48 -14.41
N LEU A 179 9.93 4.38 -13.20
CA LEU A 179 10.09 5.42 -12.18
C LEU A 179 11.54 5.60 -11.75
N ARG A 180 12.34 4.54 -11.73
CA ARG A 180 13.76 4.65 -11.37
C ARG A 180 14.61 5.32 -12.45
N GLU A 181 14.16 5.27 -13.70
CA GLU A 181 14.79 5.91 -14.86
C GLU A 181 14.25 7.32 -15.16
N MET A 182 13.20 7.76 -14.45
CA MET A 182 12.55 9.04 -14.67
C MET A 182 13.40 10.20 -14.16
N ASP A 183 13.58 11.21 -15.00
CA ASP A 183 14.19 12.49 -14.64
C ASP A 183 13.14 13.47 -14.08
N GLY A 184 13.58 14.43 -13.26
CA GLY A 184 12.75 15.51 -12.73
C GLY A 184 13.12 15.86 -11.30
N GLY A 185 12.91 14.91 -10.39
CA GLY A 185 13.21 15.03 -8.96
C GLY A 185 13.66 13.71 -8.34
N GLU A 186 13.75 13.69 -7.01
CA GLU A 186 14.06 12.48 -6.25
C GLU A 186 12.81 11.60 -6.09
N ILE A 187 12.87 10.37 -6.62
CA ILE A 187 11.77 9.41 -6.52
C ILE A 187 12.14 8.30 -5.53
N TYR A 188 11.29 8.14 -4.52
CA TYR A 188 11.42 7.12 -3.48
C TYR A 188 10.35 6.05 -3.66
N ILE A 189 10.77 4.84 -4.02
CA ILE A 189 9.86 3.78 -4.46
C ILE A 189 9.56 2.82 -3.30
N PHE A 190 8.27 2.67 -2.99
CA PHE A 190 7.75 1.78 -1.96
C PHE A 190 6.95 0.65 -2.62
N ALA A 191 7.53 -0.55 -2.69
CA ALA A 191 6.86 -1.68 -3.31
C ALA A 191 5.91 -2.39 -2.33
N VAL A 192 4.65 -2.53 -2.76
CA VAL A 192 3.54 -3.06 -1.97
C VAL A 192 2.81 -4.18 -2.70
N HIS A 193 1.98 -4.93 -1.97
CA HIS A 193 1.04 -5.88 -2.56
C HIS A 193 1.70 -7.00 -3.41
N LEU A 194 2.86 -7.49 -2.97
CA LEU A 194 3.72 -8.39 -3.76
C LEU A 194 3.40 -9.88 -3.64
N THR A 195 2.31 -10.27 -2.97
CA THR A 195 1.92 -11.69 -2.87
C THR A 195 1.82 -12.32 -4.27
N GLY A 196 2.39 -13.52 -4.45
CA GLY A 196 2.33 -14.26 -5.71
C GLY A 196 3.14 -13.65 -6.86
N ILE A 197 3.98 -12.63 -6.60
CA ILE A 197 4.96 -12.16 -7.59
C ILE A 197 5.93 -13.28 -7.95
N ASP A 198 6.34 -13.36 -9.22
CA ASP A 198 7.31 -14.35 -9.67
C ASP A 198 8.76 -13.96 -9.27
N TYR A 199 9.71 -14.85 -9.56
CA TYR A 199 11.11 -14.62 -9.19
C TYR A 199 11.71 -13.40 -9.90
N ARG A 200 11.42 -13.22 -11.19
CA ARG A 200 11.97 -12.13 -12.00
C ARG A 200 11.42 -10.78 -11.53
N GLY A 201 10.11 -10.70 -11.29
CA GLY A 201 9.48 -9.53 -10.72
C GLY A 201 10.01 -9.20 -9.33
N ALA A 202 10.22 -10.22 -8.48
CA ALA A 202 10.80 -10.02 -7.16
C ALA A 202 12.22 -9.45 -7.21
N GLU A 203 13.06 -9.96 -8.12
CA GLU A 203 14.42 -9.46 -8.33
C GLU A 203 14.42 -8.00 -8.82
N LYS A 204 13.56 -7.69 -9.80
CA LYS A 204 13.38 -6.32 -10.32
C LYS A 204 12.99 -5.35 -9.21
N VAL A 205 11.93 -5.66 -8.47
CA VAL A 205 11.43 -4.81 -7.38
C VAL A 205 12.49 -4.58 -6.32
N ILE A 206 13.26 -5.60 -5.93
CA ILE A 206 14.33 -5.44 -4.93
C ILE A 206 15.49 -4.58 -5.46
N ASN A 207 15.73 -4.58 -6.77
CA ASN A 207 16.76 -3.75 -7.39
C ASN A 207 16.32 -2.30 -7.59
N THR A 208 15.02 -2.04 -7.73
CA THR A 208 14.49 -0.70 -8.03
C THR A 208 13.89 0.01 -6.83
N ALA A 209 13.25 -0.70 -5.91
CA ALA A 209 12.55 -0.10 -4.78
C ALA A 209 13.50 0.32 -3.64
N ASP A 210 13.14 1.37 -2.91
CA ASP A 210 13.84 1.77 -1.67
C ASP A 210 13.38 0.93 -0.48
N VAL A 211 12.07 0.72 -0.39
CA VAL A 211 11.43 -0.04 0.68
C VAL A 211 10.46 -1.06 0.09
N VAL A 212 10.49 -2.28 0.60
CA VAL A 212 9.67 -3.40 0.09
C VAL A 212 8.94 -4.07 1.25
N THR A 213 7.62 -4.25 1.15
CA THR A 213 6.88 -5.18 2.01
C THR A 213 6.75 -6.55 1.37
N SER A 214 7.03 -7.61 2.11
CA SER A 214 7.06 -8.97 1.53
C SER A 214 5.70 -9.65 1.39
N CYS A 215 4.69 -9.23 2.14
CA CYS A 215 3.40 -9.94 2.22
C CYS A 215 3.60 -11.47 2.32
N ALA A 216 2.90 -12.25 1.48
CA ALA A 216 3.08 -13.71 1.40
C ALA A 216 4.05 -14.15 0.29
N SER A 217 4.79 -13.24 -0.34
CA SER A 217 5.73 -13.59 -1.41
C SER A 217 6.91 -14.42 -0.88
N LYS A 218 7.06 -15.64 -1.39
CA LYS A 218 8.25 -16.45 -1.06
C LYS A 218 9.53 -15.87 -1.67
N TYR A 219 9.44 -15.28 -2.87
CA TYR A 219 10.62 -14.79 -3.58
C TYR A 219 11.15 -13.48 -3.00
N ILE A 220 10.27 -12.54 -2.65
CA ILE A 220 10.70 -11.31 -1.97
C ILE A 220 11.39 -11.66 -0.66
N ARG A 221 10.77 -12.52 0.18
CA ARG A 221 11.38 -12.95 1.45
C ARG A 221 12.77 -13.57 1.23
N ARG A 222 12.88 -14.53 0.31
CA ARG A 222 14.14 -15.23 0.02
C ARG A 222 15.25 -14.29 -0.45
N ILE A 223 14.94 -13.35 -1.33
CA ILE A 223 15.94 -12.45 -1.92
C ILE A 223 16.29 -11.34 -0.92
N ALA A 224 15.29 -10.69 -0.32
CA ALA A 224 15.48 -9.55 0.58
C ALA A 224 16.14 -9.96 1.90
N ASP A 225 15.85 -11.16 2.46
CA ASP A 225 16.53 -11.65 3.66
C ASP A 225 18.06 -11.75 3.52
N ARG A 226 18.57 -11.86 2.29
CA ARG A 226 20.00 -11.94 1.99
C ARG A 226 20.62 -10.59 1.60
N ARG A 227 19.82 -9.67 1.06
CA ARG A 227 20.30 -8.48 0.35
C ARG A 227 19.90 -7.16 1.01
N ALA A 228 18.82 -7.14 1.78
CA ALA A 228 18.31 -5.92 2.39
C ALA A 228 19.29 -5.37 3.45
N LEU A 229 19.37 -4.05 3.53
CA LEU A 229 20.23 -3.35 4.48
C LEU A 229 19.64 -3.30 5.90
N LEU A 230 18.31 -3.40 5.99
CA LEU A 230 17.55 -3.43 7.23
C LEU A 230 16.25 -4.19 7.02
N LYS A 231 15.80 -4.90 8.06
CA LYS A 231 14.54 -5.63 8.11
C LYS A 231 13.81 -5.28 9.41
N VAL A 232 12.54 -4.93 9.32
CA VAL A 232 11.64 -4.73 10.46
C VAL A 232 10.36 -5.53 10.27
N GLY A 233 9.69 -5.89 11.37
CA GLY A 233 8.49 -6.72 11.36
C GLY A 233 8.83 -8.22 11.20
N SER A 234 8.21 -9.04 12.04
CA SER A 234 8.40 -10.51 12.02
C SER A 234 7.36 -11.20 11.14
N ALA A 235 6.09 -10.86 11.32
CA ALA A 235 4.95 -11.47 10.63
C ALA A 235 4.90 -11.08 9.14
N ILE A 236 4.85 -9.79 8.85
CA ILE A 236 4.94 -9.20 7.51
C ILE A 236 6.16 -8.29 7.47
N PRO A 237 7.34 -8.82 7.09
CA PRO A 237 8.55 -8.04 7.07
C PRO A 237 8.54 -6.92 6.02
N VAL A 238 9.09 -5.78 6.42
CA VAL A 238 9.44 -4.64 5.58
C VAL A 238 10.96 -4.55 5.50
N TYR A 239 11.47 -4.40 4.29
CA TYR A 239 12.89 -4.41 3.96
C TYR A 239 13.33 -3.09 3.37
N ALA A 240 14.48 -2.57 3.82
CA ALA A 240 15.19 -1.50 3.15
C ALA A 240 16.14 -2.10 2.10
N CYS A 241 15.94 -1.76 0.83
CA CYS A 241 16.79 -2.21 -0.26
C CYS A 241 17.88 -1.18 -0.63
N THR A 242 17.68 0.10 -0.26
CA THR A 242 18.64 1.19 -0.49
C THR A 242 19.03 1.88 0.81
N LYS A 243 20.06 2.74 0.76
CA LYS A 243 20.47 3.59 1.91
C LYS A 243 19.35 4.53 2.34
N ASN A 244 18.61 5.11 1.38
CA ASN A 244 17.46 5.95 1.66
C ASN A 244 16.34 5.16 2.32
N GLY A 245 16.00 3.97 1.79
CA GLY A 245 15.05 3.07 2.44
C GLY A 245 15.43 2.70 3.87
N LYS A 246 16.73 2.48 4.15
CA LYS A 246 17.21 2.23 5.51
C LYS A 246 16.97 3.43 6.42
N ARG A 247 17.35 4.64 5.96
CA ARG A 247 17.13 5.90 6.68
C ARG A 247 15.64 6.12 7.00
N PHE A 248 14.75 5.83 6.04
CA PHE A 248 13.31 5.99 6.23
C PHE A 248 12.73 5.05 7.30
N ILE A 249 13.15 3.79 7.29
CA ILE A 249 12.74 2.84 8.33
C ILE A 249 13.32 3.26 9.69
N GLU A 250 14.58 3.72 9.76
CA GLU A 250 15.20 4.21 11.01
C GLU A 250 14.49 5.45 11.57
N LEU A 251 14.06 6.37 10.70
CA LEU A 251 13.26 7.52 11.10
C LEU A 251 11.92 7.09 11.70
N ARG A 252 11.24 6.11 11.09
CA ARG A 252 10.02 5.51 11.64
C ARG A 252 10.27 4.86 13.01
N ILE A 253 11.38 4.12 13.17
CA ILE A 253 11.77 3.53 14.45
C ILE A 253 11.94 4.63 15.51
N LYS A 254 12.65 5.72 15.18
CA LYS A 254 12.88 6.84 16.09
C LYS A 254 11.56 7.50 16.52
N ARG A 255 10.66 7.77 15.56
CA ARG A 255 9.33 8.35 15.82
C ARG A 255 8.49 7.48 16.78
N MET A 256 8.60 6.17 16.67
CA MET A 256 7.91 5.23 17.57
C MET A 256 8.51 5.13 18.99
N GLY A 257 9.67 5.75 19.22
CA GLY A 257 10.44 5.60 20.46
C GLY A 257 11.20 4.27 20.55
N GLY A 258 11.59 3.70 19.40
CA GLY A 258 12.32 2.43 19.29
C GLY A 258 11.48 1.27 18.76
N ILE A 259 12.12 0.13 18.53
CA ILE A 259 11.44 -1.10 18.11
C ILE A 259 10.73 -1.67 19.35
N LYS A 260 9.43 -1.38 19.47
CA LYS A 260 8.58 -2.05 20.45
C LYS A 260 8.27 -3.43 19.92
N ASP A 261 8.75 -4.45 20.62
CA ASP A 261 8.51 -5.84 20.26
C ASP A 261 7.00 -6.08 20.25
N SER A 262 6.42 -6.19 19.04
CA SER A 262 4.99 -6.42 18.88
C SER A 262 4.75 -7.91 19.14
N GLY A 263 4.71 -8.25 20.43
CA GLY A 263 4.72 -9.59 21.00
C GLY A 263 4.25 -10.70 20.06
N LYS A 264 5.11 -11.72 19.90
CA LYS A 264 4.80 -13.08 19.41
C LYS A 264 3.58 -13.20 18.48
N GLY A 265 3.57 -12.50 17.35
CA GLY A 265 2.83 -12.95 16.18
C GLY A 265 3.60 -14.10 15.56
N SER A 266 3.51 -15.30 16.15
CA SER A 266 4.28 -16.47 15.71
C SER A 266 3.74 -16.99 14.39
N GLY A 267 4.29 -16.52 13.27
CA GLY A 267 4.02 -17.10 11.95
C GLY A 267 4.27 -16.13 10.80
N SER A 268 4.55 -16.69 9.63
CA SER A 268 4.40 -16.00 8.35
C SER A 268 3.02 -16.32 7.78
N PRO A 269 2.54 -15.57 6.76
CA PRO A 269 1.46 -16.05 5.93
C PRO A 269 1.73 -17.47 5.40
N GLN A 270 0.68 -18.26 5.21
CA GLN A 270 0.76 -19.63 4.72
C GLN A 270 -0.26 -19.87 3.59
N PRO A 271 0.10 -20.66 2.56
CA PRO A 271 1.47 -20.85 2.10
C PRO A 271 2.15 -19.51 1.74
N LEU A 272 3.48 -19.51 1.72
CA LEU A 272 4.22 -18.48 0.99
C LEU A 272 4.22 -18.83 -0.50
N VAL A 273 3.72 -17.93 -1.33
CA VAL A 273 3.46 -18.14 -2.75
C VAL A 273 4.40 -17.36 -3.65
#